data_AF-A0A962QK06-F1
#
_entry.id   AF-A0A962QK06-F1
#
_cell.length_a   1.000
_cell.length_b   1.000
_cell.length_c   1.000
_cell.angle_alpha   90.00
_cell.angle_beta   90.00
_cell.angle_gamma   90.00
#
_symmetry.space_group_name_H-M   'P 1'
#
loop_
_entity.id
_entity.type
_entity.pdbx_description
1 polymer ?
#
loop_
_entity_poly.entity_id
_entity_poly.type
_entity_poly.pdbx_seq_one_letter_code
_entity_poly.pdbx_strand_id
1 'polypeptide(L)'
;MLNAQDTQYTLGEDAQIHYQPQASNPLPGEAIAMLVKGERILKPKVVMLDGASIGDVDKVVLRAHLEEWLGRHIASVLEPLVALEDMGEAKAPVKGIAFQVYEALGIAAREQLENLIGALDADDRRDLRAKKIRLGPILVFIPALNKPAAVRLRALLWGLWNDKDLPMDCPKDGIVSFAVDERGVDKAFYQAIAYPVYGSRAIRIDMLDRVISGVYDAAEGGKFKASHQWAEWLGSSIEGLYEVLKAMGHQKVYDPAEEAAKAKVEGSSQAAEGKDPSTTGADAPSAQDDKKGKPQEKPELATFRLKKGKAFSENKPTLKKLRADQDVKSKGKFKGKRNKAAGRSPKIMSTGPEKRLEDSPFAVLEQLRQKSNEKS
;
A
#
# COMPACT_ATOMS: atom_id res chain seq x y z
N MET A 1 17.41 -29.09 16.62
CA MET A 1 16.28 -28.47 15.87
C MET A 1 15.08 -28.17 16.77
N LEU A 2 14.62 -29.07 17.66
CA LEU A 2 13.44 -28.79 18.52
C LEU A 2 13.57 -27.61 19.49
N ASN A 3 14.80 -27.27 19.91
CA ASN A 3 15.10 -26.09 20.75
C ASN A 3 15.56 -24.88 19.93
N ALA A 4 15.38 -24.90 18.61
CA ALA A 4 15.80 -23.80 17.76
C ALA A 4 14.96 -22.55 18.02
N GLN A 5 15.59 -21.39 17.90
CA GLN A 5 14.91 -20.10 17.94
C GLN A 5 14.20 -19.85 16.62
N ASP A 6 13.14 -19.03 16.64
CA ASP A 6 12.39 -18.68 15.43
C ASP A 6 13.24 -18.06 14.32
N THR A 7 14.33 -17.39 14.69
CA THR A 7 15.30 -16.76 13.78
C THR A 7 16.19 -17.74 13.03
N GLN A 8 16.22 -19.01 13.45
CA GLN A 8 16.97 -20.08 12.79
C GLN A 8 16.18 -20.72 11.65
N TYR A 9 14.90 -20.40 11.52
CA TYR A 9 14.06 -20.86 10.43
C TYR A 9 13.76 -19.69 9.48
N THR A 10 13.82 -19.96 8.19
CA THR A 10 13.42 -19.00 7.15
C THR A 10 12.47 -19.65 6.17
N LEU A 11 11.52 -18.87 5.66
CA LEU A 11 10.58 -19.30 4.64
C LEU A 11 11.00 -18.71 3.29
N GLY A 12 11.31 -19.58 2.33
CA GLY A 12 11.59 -19.24 0.95
C GLY A 12 10.34 -18.88 0.16
N GLU A 13 10.52 -18.17 -0.95
CA GLU A 13 9.44 -17.84 -1.89
C GLU A 13 8.99 -19.05 -2.74
N ASP A 14 9.76 -20.14 -2.69
CA ASP A 14 9.53 -21.44 -3.33
C ASP A 14 8.77 -22.43 -2.41
N ALA A 15 8.14 -21.93 -1.34
CA ALA A 15 7.47 -22.71 -0.31
C ALA A 15 8.39 -23.61 0.54
N GLN A 16 9.72 -23.48 0.47
CA GLN A 16 10.63 -24.26 1.31
C GLN A 16 10.89 -23.59 2.66
N ILE A 17 10.93 -24.39 3.72
CA ILE A 17 11.39 -23.97 5.04
C ILE A 17 12.84 -24.40 5.18
N HIS A 18 13.71 -23.43 5.38
CA HIS A 18 15.13 -23.65 5.61
C HIS A 18 15.48 -23.52 7.09
N TYR A 19 16.46 -24.31 7.52
CA TYR A 19 17.04 -24.24 8.85
C TYR A 19 18.51 -23.86 8.80
N GLN A 20 18.87 -22.91 9.65
CA GLN A 20 20.24 -22.43 9.82
C GLN A 20 20.67 -22.58 11.29
N PRO A 21 21.66 -23.45 11.60
CA PRO A 21 22.15 -23.63 12.97
C PRO A 21 22.70 -22.35 13.61
N GLN A 22 23.34 -21.48 12.82
CA GLN A 22 23.85 -20.19 13.29
C GLN A 22 22.94 -19.06 12.82
N ALA A 23 22.11 -18.51 13.71
CA ALA A 23 21.19 -17.42 13.37
C ALA A 23 21.89 -16.14 12.82
N SER A 24 23.19 -15.98 13.06
CA SER A 24 24.00 -14.87 12.53
C SER A 24 24.46 -15.09 11.08
N ASN A 25 24.33 -16.29 10.52
CA ASN A 25 24.76 -16.58 9.15
C ASN A 25 23.70 -16.06 8.16
N PRO A 26 24.06 -15.20 7.19
CA PRO A 26 23.10 -14.64 6.23
C PRO A 26 22.60 -15.63 5.17
N LEU A 27 23.22 -16.81 5.05
CA LEU A 27 22.77 -17.83 4.11
C LEU A 27 21.49 -18.53 4.60
N PRO A 28 20.56 -18.87 3.70
CA PRO A 28 19.24 -19.42 4.06
C PRO A 28 19.32 -20.75 4.84
N GLY A 29 20.43 -21.48 4.76
CA GLY A 29 20.62 -22.76 5.44
C GLY A 29 20.11 -23.94 4.60
N GLU A 30 19.86 -25.07 5.23
CA GLU A 30 19.43 -26.31 4.58
C GLU A 30 17.89 -26.39 4.51
N ALA A 31 17.34 -26.75 3.35
CA ALA A 31 15.90 -26.98 3.20
C ALA A 31 15.49 -28.26 3.93
N ILE A 32 14.56 -28.14 4.88
CA ILE A 32 14.13 -29.27 5.74
C ILE A 32 12.67 -29.67 5.53
N ALA A 33 11.85 -28.75 5.03
CA ALA A 33 10.43 -28.98 4.80
C ALA A 33 9.91 -28.09 3.67
N MET A 34 8.72 -28.40 3.19
CA MET A 34 8.00 -27.66 2.15
C MET A 34 6.55 -27.42 2.58
N LEU A 35 6.01 -26.27 2.20
CA LEU A 35 4.60 -25.95 2.38
C LEU A 35 3.77 -26.61 1.28
N VAL A 36 2.64 -27.17 1.69
CA VAL A 36 1.59 -27.65 0.77
C VAL A 36 0.26 -27.00 1.14
N LYS A 37 -0.67 -27.00 0.18
CA LYS A 37 -2.02 -26.47 0.36
C LYS A 37 -2.69 -27.09 1.60
N GLY A 38 -3.15 -26.23 2.50
CA GLY A 38 -3.82 -26.62 3.74
C GLY A 38 -5.33 -26.50 3.66
N GLU A 39 -5.98 -26.43 4.81
CA GLU A 39 -7.45 -26.33 4.91
C GLU A 39 -7.96 -24.91 4.66
N ARG A 40 -7.13 -23.91 4.94
CA ARG A 40 -7.38 -22.50 4.66
C ARG A 40 -6.14 -21.86 4.07
N ILE A 41 -6.31 -20.77 3.32
CA ILE A 41 -5.20 -20.05 2.69
C ILE A 41 -4.14 -19.56 3.69
N LEU A 42 -4.54 -19.16 4.91
CA LEU A 42 -3.62 -18.75 5.98
C LEU A 42 -3.15 -19.90 6.89
N LYS A 43 -3.58 -21.14 6.61
CA LYS A 43 -3.22 -22.36 7.38
C LYS A 43 -2.69 -23.43 6.42
N PRO A 44 -1.56 -23.19 5.72
CA PRO A 44 -0.90 -24.20 4.91
C PRO A 44 -0.38 -25.36 5.78
N LYS A 45 -0.14 -26.51 5.16
CA LYS A 45 0.40 -27.71 5.83
C LYS A 45 1.89 -27.85 5.57
N VAL A 46 2.62 -28.42 6.51
CA VAL A 46 4.07 -28.66 6.39
C VAL A 46 4.32 -30.14 6.05
N VAL A 47 5.13 -30.38 5.02
CA VAL A 47 5.61 -31.70 4.60
C VAL A 47 7.13 -31.73 4.72
N MET A 48 7.67 -32.73 5.40
CA MET A 48 9.12 -32.87 5.56
C MET A 48 9.76 -33.30 4.25
N LEU A 49 10.93 -32.74 3.92
CA LEU A 49 11.71 -33.17 2.76
C LEU A 49 12.46 -34.47 3.05
N ASP A 50 12.56 -35.34 2.05
CA ASP A 50 13.36 -36.55 2.12
C ASP A 50 14.85 -36.21 1.95
N GLY A 51 15.69 -36.75 2.84
CA GLY A 51 17.14 -36.50 2.83
C GLY A 51 17.61 -35.26 3.60
N ALA A 52 16.70 -34.49 4.20
CA ALA A 52 17.07 -33.40 5.10
C ALA A 52 17.86 -33.94 6.31
N SER A 53 18.99 -33.30 6.63
CA SER A 53 19.89 -33.67 7.72
C SER A 53 19.31 -33.24 9.08
N ILE A 54 18.26 -33.92 9.49
CA ILE A 54 17.45 -33.61 10.68
C ILE A 54 18.09 -34.16 11.98
N GLY A 55 19.15 -34.96 11.85
CA GLY A 55 19.77 -35.69 12.96
C GLY A 55 18.82 -36.75 13.54
N ASP A 56 18.93 -37.03 14.84
CA ASP A 56 18.11 -38.03 15.54
C ASP A 56 16.71 -37.52 15.95
N VAL A 57 16.26 -36.40 15.38
CA VAL A 57 14.97 -35.80 15.73
C VAL A 57 13.83 -36.55 15.02
N ASP A 58 12.80 -36.90 15.77
CA ASP A 58 11.57 -37.48 15.22
C ASP A 58 10.91 -36.51 14.22
N LYS A 59 10.70 -36.97 12.98
CA LYS A 59 10.08 -36.19 11.90
C LYS A 59 8.68 -35.67 12.25
N VAL A 60 7.90 -36.44 13.00
CA VAL A 60 6.53 -36.06 13.41
C VAL A 60 6.58 -34.90 14.40
N VAL A 61 7.50 -34.98 15.37
CA VAL A 61 7.68 -33.94 16.39
C VAL A 61 8.24 -32.67 15.76
N LEU A 62 9.22 -32.79 14.85
CA LEU A 62 9.76 -31.64 14.12
C LEU A 62 8.69 -30.98 13.24
N ARG A 63 7.87 -31.76 12.52
CA ARG A 63 6.79 -31.22 11.71
C ARG A 63 5.82 -30.39 12.54
N ALA A 64 5.37 -30.89 13.69
CA ALA A 64 4.47 -30.15 14.57
C ALA A 64 5.09 -28.84 15.06
N HIS A 65 6.38 -28.85 15.39
CA HIS A 65 7.13 -27.64 15.76
C HIS A 65 7.21 -26.63 14.60
N LEU A 66 7.46 -27.08 13.37
CA LEU A 66 7.48 -26.22 12.19
C LEU A 66 6.10 -25.64 11.86
N GLU A 67 5.02 -26.40 12.06
CA GLU A 67 3.64 -25.90 11.91
C GLU A 67 3.33 -24.79 12.92
N GLU A 68 3.76 -24.93 14.17
CA GLU A 68 3.62 -23.90 15.20
C GLU A 68 4.47 -22.65 14.88
N TRP A 69 5.72 -22.84 14.47
CA TRP A 69 6.57 -21.74 14.03
C TRP A 69 5.96 -20.99 12.83
N LEU A 70 5.47 -21.73 11.84
CA LEU A 70 4.84 -21.17 10.65
C LEU A 70 3.60 -20.35 11.00
N GLY A 71 2.76 -20.87 11.90
CA GLY A 71 1.59 -20.13 12.41
C GLY A 71 1.98 -18.81 13.06
N ARG A 72 3.05 -18.81 13.89
CA ARG A 72 3.59 -17.59 14.51
C ARG A 72 4.21 -16.64 13.48
N HIS A 73 4.92 -17.15 12.47
CA HIS A 73 5.47 -16.35 11.38
C HIS A 73 4.37 -15.65 10.58
N ILE A 74 3.33 -16.38 10.16
CA ILE A 74 2.17 -15.82 9.44
C ILE A 74 1.45 -14.78 10.31
N ALA A 75 1.20 -15.09 11.59
CA ALA A 75 0.55 -14.16 12.52
C ALA A 75 1.39 -12.90 12.78
N SER A 76 2.72 -12.98 12.70
CA SER A 76 3.60 -11.81 12.84
C SER A 76 3.60 -10.93 11.59
N VAL A 77 3.75 -11.52 10.40
CA VAL A 77 3.85 -10.78 9.14
C VAL A 77 2.49 -10.24 8.68
N LEU A 78 1.43 -11.02 8.89
CA LEU A 78 0.05 -10.69 8.50
C LEU A 78 -0.85 -10.42 9.72
N GLU A 79 -0.28 -9.91 10.82
CA GLU A 79 -0.98 -9.60 12.08
C GLU A 79 -2.37 -8.97 11.89
N PRO A 80 -2.54 -7.84 11.15
CA PRO A 80 -3.85 -7.21 11.03
C PRO A 80 -4.85 -8.03 10.21
N LEU A 81 -4.39 -8.95 9.36
CA LEU A 81 -5.26 -9.87 8.62
C LEU A 81 -5.73 -11.00 9.53
N VAL A 82 -4.82 -11.63 10.26
CA VAL A 82 -5.14 -12.72 11.21
C VAL A 82 -6.06 -12.22 12.33
N ALA A 83 -5.88 -10.97 12.77
CA ALA A 83 -6.74 -10.33 13.77
C ALA A 83 -8.22 -10.12 13.31
N LEU A 84 -8.56 -10.40 12.05
CA LEU A 84 -9.93 -10.40 11.54
C LEU A 84 -10.63 -11.76 11.70
N GLU A 85 -9.90 -12.85 11.98
CA GLU A 85 -10.50 -14.17 12.21
C GLU A 85 -11.37 -14.17 13.48
N ASP A 86 -10.97 -13.39 14.50
CA ASP A 86 -11.76 -13.15 15.71
C ASP A 86 -12.16 -11.67 15.85
N MET A 87 -13.46 -11.44 15.65
CA MET A 87 -14.10 -10.13 15.76
C MET A 87 -14.90 -9.95 17.06
N GLY A 88 -14.82 -10.90 18.00
CA GLY A 88 -15.46 -10.81 19.32
C GLY A 88 -16.93 -10.40 19.26
N GLU A 89 -17.30 -9.38 20.03
CA GLU A 89 -18.67 -8.85 20.12
C GLU A 89 -19.02 -7.80 19.05
N ALA A 90 -18.22 -7.65 17.99
CA ALA A 90 -18.52 -6.69 16.92
C ALA A 90 -19.90 -6.97 16.28
N LYS A 91 -20.57 -5.89 15.85
CA LYS A 91 -21.88 -5.99 15.18
C LYS A 91 -21.78 -6.75 13.85
N ALA A 92 -22.91 -7.31 13.41
CA ALA A 92 -22.99 -8.12 12.19
C ALA A 92 -22.43 -7.44 10.92
N PRO A 93 -22.69 -6.14 10.63
CA PRO A 93 -22.11 -5.48 9.44
C PRO A 93 -20.58 -5.40 9.48
N VAL A 94 -20.00 -5.13 10.65
CA VAL A 94 -18.55 -5.07 10.86
C VAL A 94 -17.92 -6.45 10.67
N LYS A 95 -18.52 -7.49 11.26
CA LYS A 95 -18.09 -8.88 11.08
C LYS A 95 -18.15 -9.32 9.62
N GLY A 96 -19.23 -8.97 8.91
CA GLY A 96 -19.38 -9.29 7.49
C GLY A 96 -18.28 -8.65 6.64
N ILE A 97 -17.96 -7.37 6.87
CA ILE A 97 -16.87 -6.69 6.15
C ILE A 97 -15.51 -7.32 6.50
N ALA A 98 -15.24 -7.57 7.78
CA ALA A 98 -13.99 -8.18 8.21
C ALA A 98 -13.79 -9.57 7.58
N PHE A 99 -14.83 -10.39 7.54
CA PHE A 99 -14.82 -11.70 6.90
C PHE A 99 -14.50 -11.61 5.40
N GLN A 100 -15.19 -10.73 4.66
CA GLN A 100 -14.95 -10.57 3.22
C GLN A 100 -13.53 -10.06 2.92
N VAL A 101 -13.02 -9.15 3.78
CA VAL A 101 -11.64 -8.66 3.67
C VAL A 101 -10.65 -9.78 4.02
N TYR A 102 -10.92 -10.62 5.02
CA TYR A 102 -10.09 -11.77 5.39
C TYR A 102 -9.98 -12.78 4.26
N GLU A 103 -11.11 -13.22 3.70
CA GLU A 103 -11.17 -14.18 2.60
C GLU A 103 -10.44 -13.66 1.34
N ALA A 104 -10.49 -12.35 1.11
CA ALA A 104 -9.82 -11.71 -0.02
C ALA A 104 -8.36 -11.29 0.27
N LEU A 105 -7.69 -11.93 1.24
CA LEU A 105 -6.30 -11.64 1.65
C LEU A 105 -6.02 -10.16 1.95
N GLY A 106 -7.01 -9.50 2.52
CA GLY A 106 -6.95 -8.13 3.01
C GLY A 106 -7.45 -7.07 2.03
N ILE A 107 -7.96 -7.43 0.84
CA ILE A 107 -8.41 -6.47 -0.19
C ILE A 107 -9.70 -6.94 -0.87
N ALA A 108 -10.79 -6.23 -0.60
CA ALA A 108 -12.10 -6.50 -1.20
C ALA A 108 -12.56 -5.33 -2.09
N ALA A 109 -13.31 -5.64 -3.16
CA ALA A 109 -13.96 -4.62 -3.97
C ALA A 109 -15.08 -3.96 -3.16
N ARG A 110 -15.09 -2.62 -3.10
CA ARG A 110 -16.11 -1.89 -2.33
C ARG A 110 -17.52 -2.19 -2.84
N GLU A 111 -17.67 -2.40 -4.14
CA GLU A 111 -18.94 -2.75 -4.78
C GLU A 111 -19.59 -3.99 -4.13
N GLN A 112 -18.79 -5.01 -3.82
CA GLN A 112 -19.26 -6.25 -3.17
C GLN A 112 -19.73 -6.01 -1.72
N LEU A 113 -19.31 -4.90 -1.11
CA LEU A 113 -19.57 -4.56 0.29
C LEU A 113 -20.59 -3.42 0.43
N GLU A 114 -21.20 -2.94 -0.66
CA GLU A 114 -22.07 -1.75 -0.63
C GLU A 114 -23.18 -1.84 0.40
N ASN A 115 -23.88 -2.98 0.46
CA ASN A 115 -24.98 -3.20 1.41
C ASN A 115 -24.49 -3.16 2.86
N LEU A 116 -23.35 -3.81 3.15
CA LEU A 116 -22.77 -3.82 4.49
C LEU A 116 -22.28 -2.42 4.89
N ILE A 117 -21.62 -1.71 3.98
CA ILE A 117 -21.12 -0.35 4.20
C ILE A 117 -22.27 0.65 4.42
N GLY A 118 -23.39 0.45 3.73
CA GLY A 118 -24.61 1.24 3.89
C GLY A 118 -25.28 1.07 5.26
N ALA A 119 -25.11 -0.09 5.89
CA ALA A 119 -25.64 -0.40 7.22
C ALA A 119 -24.76 0.09 8.39
N LEU A 120 -23.53 0.56 8.13
CA LEU A 120 -22.60 1.00 9.17
C LEU A 120 -22.99 2.35 9.79
N ASP A 121 -23.04 2.38 11.12
CA ASP A 121 -23.11 3.62 11.90
C ASP A 121 -21.72 4.24 12.17
N ALA A 122 -21.66 5.28 13.01
CA ALA A 122 -20.41 5.96 13.33
C ALA A 122 -19.46 5.13 14.21
N ASP A 123 -20.01 4.33 15.12
CA ASP A 123 -19.23 3.45 16.00
C ASP A 123 -18.69 2.26 15.20
N ASP A 124 -19.49 1.66 14.32
CA ASP A 124 -19.07 0.58 13.42
C ASP A 124 -17.89 1.00 12.54
N ARG A 125 -17.93 2.25 12.04
CA ARG A 125 -16.82 2.83 11.27
C ARG A 125 -15.59 3.10 12.13
N ARG A 126 -15.74 3.39 13.42
CA ARG A 126 -14.61 3.50 14.36
C ARG A 126 -13.99 2.14 14.60
N ASP A 127 -14.80 1.10 14.75
CA ASP A 127 -14.35 -0.27 14.99
C ASP A 127 -13.56 -0.82 13.81
N LEU A 128 -14.03 -0.60 12.57
CA LEU A 128 -13.27 -0.96 11.36
C LEU A 128 -11.91 -0.25 11.29
N ARG A 129 -11.83 1.02 11.67
CA ARG A 129 -10.56 1.77 11.74
C ARG A 129 -9.63 1.22 12.82
N ALA A 130 -10.17 0.81 13.97
CA ALA A 130 -9.41 0.17 15.03
C ALA A 130 -8.77 -1.14 14.55
N LYS A 131 -9.51 -1.91 13.74
CA LYS A 131 -9.05 -3.12 13.03
C LYS A 131 -8.20 -2.85 11.79
N LYS A 132 -7.74 -1.60 11.59
CA LYS A 132 -6.87 -1.17 10.48
C LYS A 132 -7.48 -1.33 9.09
N ILE A 133 -8.80 -1.48 8.98
CA ILE A 133 -9.50 -1.54 7.70
C ILE A 133 -9.78 -0.11 7.21
N ARG A 134 -9.34 0.19 5.99
CA ARG A 134 -9.61 1.43 5.27
C ARG A 134 -10.74 1.23 4.27
N LEU A 135 -11.79 2.04 4.41
CA LEU A 135 -12.89 2.12 3.44
C LEU A 135 -12.53 3.11 2.34
N GLY A 136 -11.75 2.67 1.35
CA GLY A 136 -11.39 3.45 0.17
C GLY A 136 -12.59 3.66 -0.77
N PRO A 137 -12.48 4.54 -1.78
CA PRO A 137 -13.59 4.88 -2.68
C PRO A 137 -13.99 3.73 -3.62
N ILE A 138 -13.05 2.87 -4.01
CA ILE A 138 -13.29 1.71 -4.90
C ILE A 138 -12.92 0.38 -4.22
N LEU A 139 -11.93 0.39 -3.32
CA LEU A 139 -11.43 -0.81 -2.64
C LEU A 139 -11.50 -0.63 -1.12
N VAL A 140 -11.79 -1.71 -0.42
CA VAL A 140 -11.67 -1.81 1.05
C VAL A 140 -10.44 -2.66 1.35
N PHE A 141 -9.50 -2.13 2.13
CA PHE A 141 -8.21 -2.79 2.32
C PHE A 141 -7.54 -2.48 3.66
N ILE A 142 -6.50 -3.24 4.00
CA ILE A 142 -5.65 -3.04 5.17
C ILE A 142 -4.31 -2.40 4.76
N PRO A 143 -4.06 -1.11 5.04
CA PRO A 143 -2.85 -0.42 4.57
C PRO A 143 -1.53 -1.03 5.04
N ALA A 144 -1.52 -1.66 6.23
CA ALA A 144 -0.33 -2.28 6.79
C ALA A 144 0.18 -3.49 5.98
N LEU A 145 -0.68 -4.11 5.16
CA LEU A 145 -0.32 -5.26 4.32
C LEU A 145 0.44 -4.87 3.04
N ASN A 146 0.62 -3.58 2.76
CA ASN A 146 1.38 -3.10 1.61
C ASN A 146 2.91 -3.23 1.81
N LYS A 147 3.36 -3.65 3.00
CA LYS A 147 4.78 -3.88 3.30
C LYS A 147 5.31 -5.06 2.47
N PRO A 148 6.57 -5.02 1.99
CA PRO A 148 7.11 -6.06 1.12
C PRO A 148 7.02 -7.48 1.68
N ALA A 149 7.30 -7.68 2.97
CA ALA A 149 7.17 -8.99 3.62
C ALA A 149 5.74 -9.55 3.55
N ALA A 150 4.72 -8.70 3.76
CA ALA A 150 3.32 -9.09 3.67
C ALA A 150 2.86 -9.31 2.21
N VAL A 151 3.44 -8.59 1.25
CA VAL A 151 3.20 -8.80 -0.19
C VAL A 151 3.73 -10.18 -0.61
N ARG A 152 5.00 -10.47 -0.30
CA ARG A 152 5.65 -11.76 -0.63
C ARG A 152 4.95 -12.95 0.02
N LEU A 153 4.63 -12.85 1.32
CA LEU A 153 3.94 -13.93 2.01
C LEU A 153 2.52 -14.16 1.46
N ARG A 154 1.77 -13.10 1.14
CA ARG A 154 0.45 -13.25 0.50
C ARG A 154 0.57 -13.85 -0.91
N ALA A 155 1.60 -13.48 -1.66
CA ALA A 155 1.84 -14.06 -2.98
C ALA A 155 2.11 -15.56 -2.90
N LEU A 156 2.99 -15.98 -1.98
CA LEU A 156 3.30 -17.37 -1.70
C LEU A 156 2.03 -18.16 -1.31
N LEU A 157 1.28 -17.68 -0.32
CA LEU A 157 0.06 -18.33 0.16
C LEU A 157 -1.03 -18.40 -0.91
N TRP A 158 -1.17 -17.33 -1.71
CA TRP A 158 -2.13 -17.31 -2.82
C TRP A 158 -1.73 -18.28 -3.93
N GLY A 159 -0.46 -18.32 -4.32
CA GLY A 159 0.05 -19.26 -5.32
C GLY A 159 -0.15 -20.70 -4.88
N LEU A 160 0.20 -21.00 -3.62
CA LEU A 160 0.01 -22.32 -3.01
C LEU A 160 -1.46 -22.73 -2.96
N TRP A 161 -2.38 -21.80 -2.66
CA TRP A 161 -3.81 -22.08 -2.58
C TRP A 161 -4.46 -22.30 -3.95
N ASN A 162 -3.98 -21.60 -4.98
CA ASN A 162 -4.51 -21.67 -6.35
C ASN A 162 -3.70 -22.64 -7.23
N ASP A 163 -2.87 -23.49 -6.63
CA ASP A 163 -2.10 -24.53 -7.30
C ASP A 163 -1.25 -23.96 -8.46
N LYS A 164 -0.60 -22.80 -8.21
CA LYS A 164 0.30 -22.12 -9.15
C LYS A 164 1.75 -22.50 -8.90
N ASP A 165 2.56 -22.38 -9.95
CA ASP A 165 4.02 -22.54 -9.85
C ASP A 165 4.63 -21.44 -8.97
N LEU A 166 5.55 -21.84 -8.09
CA LEU A 166 6.28 -20.96 -7.19
C LEU A 166 7.74 -20.81 -7.68
N PRO A 167 8.39 -19.66 -7.46
CA PRO A 167 7.86 -18.45 -6.80
C PRO A 167 6.91 -17.65 -7.70
N MET A 168 5.91 -17.01 -7.09
CA MET A 168 5.01 -16.09 -7.79
C MET A 168 5.73 -14.79 -8.16
N ASP A 169 5.38 -14.20 -9.31
CA ASP A 169 5.95 -12.92 -9.76
C ASP A 169 5.49 -11.75 -8.85
N CYS A 170 6.36 -11.37 -7.92
CA CYS A 170 6.13 -10.30 -6.96
C CYS A 170 6.74 -8.98 -7.43
N PRO A 171 6.07 -7.83 -7.20
CA PRO A 171 6.64 -6.53 -7.47
C PRO A 171 7.91 -6.28 -6.64
N LYS A 172 8.89 -5.61 -7.24
CA LYS A 172 10.11 -5.18 -6.53
C LYS A 172 9.80 -4.25 -5.36
N ASP A 173 10.56 -4.38 -4.28
CA ASP A 173 10.38 -3.59 -3.07
C ASP A 173 10.42 -2.08 -3.37
N GLY A 174 9.42 -1.35 -2.87
CA GLY A 174 9.30 0.10 -3.02
C GLY A 174 8.67 0.59 -4.33
N ILE A 175 8.44 -0.28 -5.32
CA ILE A 175 7.79 0.12 -6.57
C ILE A 175 6.34 0.56 -6.32
N VAL A 176 5.89 1.58 -7.04
CA VAL A 176 4.53 2.13 -6.90
C VAL A 176 3.59 1.58 -7.96
N SER A 177 4.05 1.52 -9.20
CA SER A 177 3.32 0.85 -10.26
C SER A 177 4.27 0.38 -11.35
N PHE A 178 3.83 -0.58 -12.14
CA PHE A 178 4.56 -1.12 -13.28
C PHE A 178 3.59 -1.57 -14.37
N ALA A 179 4.11 -1.70 -15.58
CA ALA A 179 3.33 -2.17 -16.72
C ALA A 179 3.10 -3.69 -16.62
N VAL A 180 1.90 -4.12 -16.98
CA VAL A 180 1.51 -5.53 -17.07
C VAL A 180 0.74 -5.75 -18.37
N ASP A 181 0.86 -6.94 -18.95
CA ASP A 181 0.03 -7.33 -20.09
C ASP A 181 -1.39 -7.63 -19.63
N GLU A 182 -2.34 -6.77 -19.99
CA GLU A 182 -3.73 -6.87 -19.55
C GLU A 182 -4.41 -8.20 -19.92
N ARG A 183 -3.96 -8.88 -20.99
CA ARG A 183 -4.62 -10.10 -21.48
C ARG A 183 -4.21 -11.36 -20.73
N GLY A 184 -2.96 -11.43 -20.25
CA GLY A 184 -2.41 -12.59 -19.56
C GLY A 184 -2.40 -12.48 -18.04
N VAL A 185 -2.71 -11.29 -17.51
CA VAL A 185 -2.54 -10.99 -16.09
C VAL A 185 -3.67 -11.53 -15.20
N ASP A 186 -3.31 -12.23 -14.13
CA ASP A 186 -4.28 -12.65 -13.12
C ASP A 186 -4.63 -11.48 -12.20
N LYS A 187 -5.74 -10.79 -12.52
CA LYS A 187 -6.20 -9.61 -11.77
C LYS A 187 -6.50 -9.95 -10.30
N ALA A 188 -6.93 -11.18 -10.00
CA ALA A 188 -7.24 -11.60 -8.64
C ALA A 188 -5.96 -11.77 -7.80
N PHE A 189 -4.92 -12.37 -8.38
CA PHE A 189 -3.59 -12.45 -7.75
C PHE A 189 -3.04 -11.06 -7.40
N TYR A 190 -2.96 -10.17 -8.39
CA TYR A 190 -2.40 -8.84 -8.19
C TYR A 190 -3.19 -8.01 -7.18
N GLN A 191 -4.53 -8.14 -7.16
CA GLN A 191 -5.35 -7.54 -6.11
C GLN A 191 -5.01 -8.12 -4.73
N ALA A 192 -4.89 -9.45 -4.59
CA ALA A 192 -4.61 -10.12 -3.32
C ALA A 192 -3.26 -9.69 -2.70
N ILE A 193 -2.30 -9.29 -3.53
CA ILE A 193 -0.97 -8.82 -3.10
C ILE A 193 -0.85 -7.29 -3.01
N ALA A 194 -1.95 -6.54 -3.06
CA ALA A 194 -2.00 -5.07 -2.98
C ALA A 194 -1.54 -4.27 -4.21
N TYR A 195 -1.59 -4.88 -5.39
CA TYR A 195 -1.28 -4.25 -6.68
C TYR A 195 -2.42 -4.38 -7.70
N PRO A 196 -3.65 -3.96 -7.38
CA PRO A 196 -4.77 -4.08 -8.32
C PRO A 196 -4.44 -3.52 -9.72
N VAL A 197 -4.92 -4.23 -10.74
CA VAL A 197 -4.63 -3.94 -12.15
C VAL A 197 -5.73 -3.08 -12.76
N TYR A 198 -5.35 -1.95 -13.35
CA TYR A 198 -6.24 -1.07 -14.10
C TYR A 198 -5.60 -0.73 -15.45
N GLY A 199 -6.22 -1.20 -16.54
CA GLY A 199 -5.66 -1.13 -17.88
C GLY A 199 -4.39 -1.97 -17.97
N SER A 200 -3.34 -1.38 -18.54
CA SER A 200 -2.02 -1.99 -18.73
C SER A 200 -1.09 -1.88 -17.50
N ARG A 201 -1.61 -1.55 -16.31
CA ARG A 201 -0.77 -1.26 -15.12
C ARG A 201 -1.27 -1.92 -13.84
N ALA A 202 -0.34 -2.46 -13.07
CA ALA A 202 -0.53 -2.88 -11.68
C ALA A 202 -0.05 -1.76 -10.75
N ILE A 203 -0.90 -1.34 -9.80
CA ILE A 203 -0.67 -0.12 -9.00
C ILE A 203 -0.82 -0.45 -7.52
N ARG A 204 0.15 -0.02 -6.71
CA ARG A 204 0.11 -0.17 -5.26
C ARG A 204 -1.14 0.52 -4.69
N ILE A 205 -1.91 -0.23 -3.92
CA ILE A 205 -3.28 0.15 -3.52
C ILE A 205 -3.39 1.48 -2.76
N ASP A 206 -2.39 1.86 -1.94
CA ASP A 206 -2.37 3.13 -1.21
C ASP A 206 -2.22 4.33 -2.14
N MET A 207 -1.39 4.21 -3.19
CA MET A 207 -1.21 5.27 -4.18
C MET A 207 -2.43 5.36 -5.11
N LEU A 208 -2.99 4.21 -5.48
CA LEU A 208 -4.25 4.15 -6.20
C LEU A 208 -5.38 4.83 -5.41
N ASP A 209 -5.56 4.49 -4.14
CA ASP A 209 -6.58 5.08 -3.25
C ASP A 209 -6.41 6.60 -3.13
N ARG A 210 -5.17 7.08 -3.04
CA ARG A 210 -4.83 8.50 -3.00
C ARG A 210 -5.21 9.22 -4.29
N VAL A 211 -4.87 8.65 -5.45
CA VAL A 211 -5.23 9.21 -6.77
C VAL A 211 -6.74 9.28 -6.90
N ILE A 212 -7.45 8.19 -6.61
CA ILE A 212 -8.91 8.14 -6.74
C ILE A 212 -9.57 9.14 -5.80
N SER A 213 -9.10 9.24 -4.55
CA SER A 213 -9.62 10.24 -3.60
C SER A 213 -9.44 11.66 -4.14
N GLY A 214 -8.27 11.97 -4.71
CA GLY A 214 -8.00 13.25 -5.36
C GLY A 214 -8.91 13.52 -6.57
N VAL A 215 -9.21 12.50 -7.37
CA VAL A 215 -10.17 12.59 -8.49
C VAL A 215 -11.57 12.94 -8.00
N TYR A 216 -12.05 12.28 -6.94
CA TYR A 216 -13.37 12.57 -6.36
C TYR A 216 -13.44 13.95 -5.69
N ASP A 217 -12.37 14.39 -5.04
CA ASP A 217 -12.31 15.71 -4.39
C ASP A 217 -12.25 16.86 -5.42
N ALA A 218 -11.58 16.65 -6.55
CA ALA A 218 -11.47 17.63 -7.64
C ALA A 218 -12.68 17.67 -8.57
N ALA A 219 -13.65 16.78 -8.37
CA ALA A 219 -14.78 16.65 -9.27
C ALA A 219 -15.90 17.64 -9.00
N GLU A 220 -16.19 18.48 -9.99
CA GLU A 220 -17.28 19.45 -9.96
C GLU A 220 -18.30 19.10 -11.06
N GLY A 221 -19.57 18.96 -10.68
CA GLY A 221 -20.63 18.60 -11.65
C GLY A 221 -20.42 17.24 -12.34
N GLY A 222 -19.64 16.33 -11.73
CA GLY A 222 -19.30 15.03 -12.30
C GLY A 222 -18.21 15.07 -13.39
N LYS A 223 -17.49 16.18 -13.52
CA LYS A 223 -16.32 16.33 -14.39
C LYS A 223 -15.10 16.70 -13.55
N PHE A 224 -13.91 16.31 -13.99
CA PHE A 224 -12.65 16.67 -13.33
C PHE A 224 -11.54 16.84 -14.38
N LYS A 225 -10.61 17.78 -14.14
CA LYS A 225 -9.39 17.93 -14.93
C LYS A 225 -8.32 17.00 -14.37
N ALA A 226 -7.65 16.23 -15.22
CA ALA A 226 -6.51 15.42 -14.78
C ALA A 226 -5.39 16.32 -14.23
N SER A 227 -4.66 15.83 -13.23
CA SER A 227 -3.56 16.56 -12.60
C SER A 227 -2.23 15.86 -12.82
N HIS A 228 -1.16 16.64 -13.06
CA HIS A 228 0.22 16.13 -13.16
C HIS A 228 0.62 15.42 -11.87
N GLN A 229 0.13 15.91 -10.73
CA GLN A 229 0.38 15.31 -9.42
C GLN A 229 -0.09 13.84 -9.35
N TRP A 230 -1.18 13.49 -10.04
CA TRP A 230 -1.68 12.11 -10.03
C TRP A 230 -0.80 11.18 -10.87
N ALA A 231 -0.28 11.65 -11.99
CA ALA A 231 0.70 10.89 -12.79
C ALA A 231 2.01 10.68 -12.00
N GLU A 232 2.47 11.72 -11.29
CA GLU A 232 3.63 11.63 -10.39
C GLU A 232 3.41 10.62 -9.26
N TRP A 233 2.24 10.61 -8.61
CA TRP A 233 1.92 9.61 -7.58
C TRP A 233 1.87 8.19 -8.11
N LEU A 234 1.42 7.98 -9.35
CA LEU A 234 1.44 6.67 -9.96
C LEU A 234 2.84 6.27 -10.44
N GLY A 235 3.75 7.22 -10.64
CA GLY A 235 5.01 6.96 -11.35
C GLY A 235 4.76 6.54 -12.80
N SER A 236 3.74 7.12 -13.45
CA SER A 236 3.37 6.83 -14.83
C SER A 236 3.51 8.08 -15.72
N SER A 237 3.54 7.87 -17.04
CA SER A 237 3.29 8.96 -17.98
C SER A 237 1.85 9.49 -17.83
N ILE A 238 1.60 10.65 -18.43
CA ILE A 238 0.26 11.24 -18.53
C ILE A 238 -0.68 10.30 -19.30
N GLU A 239 -0.19 9.69 -20.38
CA GLU A 239 -0.93 8.69 -21.15
C GLU A 239 -1.29 7.48 -20.29
N GLY A 240 -0.34 6.98 -19.49
CA GLY A 240 -0.58 5.89 -18.54
C GLY A 240 -1.64 6.25 -17.49
N LEU A 241 -1.64 7.49 -16.98
CA LEU A 241 -2.71 7.98 -16.10
C LEU A 241 -4.07 7.92 -16.81
N TYR A 242 -4.14 8.32 -18.08
CA TYR A 242 -5.39 8.31 -18.85
C TYR A 242 -5.91 6.89 -19.09
N GLU A 243 -5.03 5.92 -19.35
CA GLU A 243 -5.41 4.50 -19.45
C GLU A 243 -6.01 4.00 -18.14
N VAL A 244 -5.39 4.31 -17.01
CA VAL A 244 -5.89 3.94 -15.68
C VAL A 244 -7.26 4.57 -15.41
N LEU A 245 -7.44 5.87 -15.69
CA LEU A 245 -8.72 6.56 -15.54
C LEU A 245 -9.82 5.95 -16.44
N LYS A 246 -9.49 5.62 -17.68
CA LYS A 246 -10.40 4.94 -18.61
C LYS A 246 -10.77 3.54 -18.13
N ALA A 247 -9.81 2.77 -17.65
CA ALA A 247 -10.03 1.43 -17.11
C ALA A 247 -10.91 1.43 -15.85
N MET A 248 -10.86 2.49 -15.05
CA MET A 248 -11.81 2.71 -13.94
C MET A 248 -13.23 3.11 -14.40
N GLY A 249 -13.41 3.35 -15.71
CA GLY A 249 -14.67 3.71 -16.33
C GLY A 249 -14.95 5.21 -16.41
N HIS A 250 -13.94 6.07 -16.21
CA HIS A 250 -14.07 7.50 -16.48
C HIS A 250 -14.01 7.78 -17.98
N GLN A 251 -14.89 8.64 -18.48
CA GLN A 251 -14.94 9.00 -19.89
C GLN A 251 -14.11 10.25 -20.16
N LYS A 252 -13.20 10.21 -21.12
CA LYS A 252 -12.45 11.39 -21.57
C LYS A 252 -13.40 12.31 -22.35
N VAL A 253 -13.60 13.54 -21.89
CA VAL A 253 -14.56 14.50 -22.48
C VAL A 253 -13.88 15.61 -23.25
N TYR A 254 -12.69 16.05 -22.82
CA TYR A 254 -11.95 17.12 -23.46
C TYR A 254 -10.46 16.88 -23.31
N ASP A 255 -9.68 17.12 -24.37
CA ASP A 255 -8.23 17.04 -24.32
C ASP A 255 -7.62 18.24 -25.06
N PRO A 256 -6.95 19.16 -24.33
CA PRO A 256 -6.22 20.27 -24.92
C PRO A 256 -5.23 19.82 -26.01
N ALA A 257 -4.64 18.62 -25.91
CA ALA A 257 -3.66 18.12 -26.88
C ALA A 257 -4.30 17.66 -28.20
N GLU A 258 -5.50 17.07 -28.16
CA GLU A 258 -6.23 16.66 -29.37
C GLU A 258 -6.79 17.88 -30.13
N GLU A 259 -7.17 18.94 -29.42
CA GLU A 259 -7.65 20.17 -30.05
C GLU A 259 -6.50 21.00 -30.64
N ALA A 260 -5.34 21.06 -29.97
CA ALA A 260 -4.13 21.64 -30.55
C ALA A 260 -3.61 20.87 -31.77
N ALA A 261 -3.79 19.55 -31.81
CA ALA A 261 -3.50 18.73 -32.98
C ALA A 261 -4.50 18.98 -34.12
N LYS A 262 -5.81 19.08 -33.82
CA LYS A 262 -6.85 19.44 -34.81
C LYS A 262 -6.65 20.85 -35.38
N ALA A 263 -6.33 21.83 -34.53
CA ALA A 263 -6.04 23.20 -34.95
C ALA A 263 -4.77 23.29 -35.83
N LYS A 264 -3.77 22.43 -35.62
CA LYS A 264 -2.59 22.34 -36.50
C LYS A 264 -2.89 21.70 -37.86
N VAL A 265 -3.81 20.73 -37.91
CA VAL A 265 -4.23 20.08 -39.17
C VAL A 265 -5.17 20.99 -39.98
N GLU A 266 -6.01 21.79 -39.31
CA GLU A 266 -6.83 22.80 -39.98
C GLU A 266 -5.99 24.01 -40.43
N GLY A 267 -4.95 24.37 -39.68
CA GLY A 267 -4.00 25.43 -40.06
C GLY A 267 -3.07 25.06 -41.22
N SER A 268 -2.78 23.77 -41.44
CA SER A 268 -1.98 23.31 -42.59
C SER A 268 -2.80 23.14 -43.88
N SER A 269 -4.14 23.13 -43.80
CA SER A 269 -4.99 23.06 -44.99
C SER A 269 -5.32 24.44 -45.61
N GLN A 270 -4.83 25.54 -45.03
CA GLN A 270 -4.96 26.90 -45.59
C GLN A 270 -3.63 27.53 -46.05
N ALA A 271 -2.52 26.79 -46.01
CA ALA A 271 -1.21 27.28 -46.47
C ALA A 271 -0.57 26.31 -47.47
N ALA A 272 -1.23 26.12 -48.63
CA ALA A 272 -0.65 25.43 -49.77
C ALA A 272 -1.01 26.14 -51.08
N GLU A 273 -0.57 27.39 -51.23
CA GLU A 273 -0.29 27.98 -52.54
C GLU A 273 0.96 28.88 -52.43
N GLY A 274 2.05 28.45 -53.06
CA GLY A 274 3.08 29.37 -53.56
C GLY A 274 4.51 29.30 -53.00
N LYS A 275 5.34 28.49 -53.68
CA LYS A 275 6.79 28.66 -53.99
C LYS A 275 7.88 28.16 -53.01
N ASP A 276 8.57 27.13 -53.50
CA ASP A 276 9.98 26.70 -53.26
C ASP A 276 11.00 27.55 -54.09
N PRO A 277 12.34 27.38 -53.99
CA PRO A 277 13.23 26.98 -52.86
C PRO A 277 14.60 27.73 -52.76
N SER A 278 15.37 27.43 -51.70
CA SER A 278 16.86 27.56 -51.50
C SER A 278 17.44 28.97 -51.22
N THR A 279 18.47 29.22 -50.39
CA THR A 279 19.72 28.49 -50.04
C THR A 279 20.29 28.84 -48.63
N THR A 280 21.14 27.92 -48.15
CA THR A 280 22.06 27.82 -46.99
C THR A 280 22.97 29.00 -46.60
N GLY A 281 23.34 29.04 -45.30
CA GLY A 281 24.59 29.63 -44.79
C GLY A 281 24.68 29.76 -43.26
N ALA A 282 25.63 29.04 -42.63
CA ALA A 282 26.12 29.20 -41.25
C ALA A 282 26.70 30.63 -41.02
N ASP A 283 26.89 31.20 -39.84
CA ASP A 283 27.60 30.72 -38.64
C ASP A 283 27.36 31.70 -37.44
N ALA A 284 27.65 31.25 -36.22
CA ALA A 284 27.60 31.98 -34.92
C ALA A 284 28.72 33.07 -34.81
N PRO A 285 28.93 33.88 -33.72
CA PRO A 285 28.44 33.73 -32.33
C PRO A 285 28.14 34.99 -31.47
N SER A 286 27.59 34.72 -30.27
CA SER A 286 27.78 35.34 -28.93
C SER A 286 27.41 36.82 -28.65
N ALA A 287 26.48 37.02 -27.69
CA ALA A 287 26.70 37.78 -26.43
C ALA A 287 25.44 37.71 -25.52
N GLN A 288 25.68 37.82 -24.21
CA GLN A 288 24.81 37.57 -23.05
C GLN A 288 23.60 38.51 -22.96
N ASP A 289 22.49 38.06 -22.34
CA ASP A 289 21.99 38.71 -21.12
C ASP A 289 20.81 37.99 -20.43
N ASP A 290 20.81 38.14 -19.11
CA ASP A 290 19.93 37.59 -18.08
C ASP A 290 18.42 37.69 -18.33
N LYS A 291 17.70 36.55 -18.31
CA LYS A 291 16.28 36.50 -17.88
C LYS A 291 15.97 35.25 -17.05
N LYS A 292 16.10 35.42 -15.74
CA LYS A 292 15.16 35.00 -14.67
C LYS A 292 14.09 33.99 -15.13
N GLY A 293 14.30 32.71 -14.80
CA GLY A 293 13.36 31.63 -15.06
C GLY A 293 11.97 31.91 -14.48
N LYS A 294 10.99 32.07 -15.37
CA LYS A 294 9.57 31.94 -15.01
C LYS A 294 9.27 30.45 -14.75
N PRO A 295 8.39 30.11 -13.79
CA PRO A 295 7.96 28.73 -13.60
C PRO A 295 7.37 28.19 -14.91
N GLN A 296 7.87 27.04 -15.39
CA GLN A 296 7.24 26.32 -16.50
C GLN A 296 5.82 25.94 -16.07
N GLU A 297 4.81 26.60 -16.63
CA GLU A 297 3.41 26.16 -16.54
C GLU A 297 3.33 24.78 -17.20
N LYS A 298 3.18 23.74 -16.38
CA LYS A 298 2.98 22.38 -16.87
C LYS A 298 1.74 22.38 -17.77
N PRO A 299 1.79 21.72 -18.95
CA PRO A 299 0.74 21.80 -19.96
C PRO A 299 -0.61 21.38 -19.41
N GLU A 300 -1.68 21.98 -19.91
CA GLU A 300 -3.03 21.63 -19.47
C GLU A 300 -3.37 20.18 -19.83
N LEU A 301 -3.91 19.44 -18.86
CA LEU A 301 -4.28 18.04 -19.02
C LEU A 301 -5.76 17.87 -19.37
N ALA A 302 -6.09 16.71 -19.94
CA ALA A 302 -7.44 16.31 -20.33
C ALA A 302 -8.45 16.31 -19.17
N THR A 303 -9.70 16.64 -19.51
CA THR A 303 -10.86 16.59 -18.63
C THR A 303 -11.64 15.29 -18.84
N PHE A 304 -11.98 14.65 -17.74
CA PHE A 304 -12.74 13.42 -17.69
C PHE A 304 -14.10 13.63 -17.02
N ARG A 305 -15.05 12.76 -17.32
CA ARG A 305 -16.34 12.62 -16.66
C ARG A 305 -16.33 11.37 -15.79
N LEU A 306 -16.77 11.53 -14.54
CA LEU A 306 -16.88 10.44 -13.58
C LEU A 306 -17.87 9.38 -14.05
N LYS A 307 -17.56 8.11 -13.73
CA LYS A 307 -18.51 7.01 -13.83
C LYS A 307 -19.60 7.29 -12.82
N LYS A 308 -20.85 7.49 -13.27
CA LYS A 308 -21.99 7.58 -12.35
C LYS A 308 -22.19 6.21 -11.70
N GLY A 309 -21.67 6.02 -10.48
CA GLY A 309 -22.09 4.91 -9.63
C GLY A 309 -23.53 5.12 -9.16
N LYS A 310 -24.21 4.07 -8.68
CA LYS A 310 -25.57 4.16 -8.11
C LYS A 310 -25.68 5.21 -6.97
N ALA A 311 -24.55 5.60 -6.37
CA ALA A 311 -24.45 6.69 -5.39
C ALA A 311 -24.78 8.10 -5.95
N PHE A 312 -24.87 8.28 -7.28
CA PHE A 312 -25.30 9.52 -7.93
C PHE A 312 -26.76 9.49 -8.42
N SER A 313 -27.51 8.41 -8.13
CA SER A 313 -28.97 8.42 -8.26
C SER A 313 -29.53 9.46 -7.30
N GLU A 314 -30.35 10.36 -7.80
CA GLU A 314 -30.92 11.53 -7.13
C GLU A 314 -31.65 11.16 -5.83
N ASN A 315 -30.91 11.05 -4.72
CA ASN A 315 -31.36 11.37 -3.36
C ASN A 315 -30.28 11.00 -2.33
N LYS A 316 -29.37 11.94 -2.00
CA LYS A 316 -28.95 12.25 -0.61
C LYS A 316 -27.96 13.42 -0.54
N PRO A 317 -27.85 14.08 0.64
CA PRO A 317 -27.30 15.41 0.77
C PRO A 317 -25.79 15.43 0.61
N THR A 318 -25.32 16.51 0.00
CA THR A 318 -23.91 16.88 -0.23
C THR A 318 -22.99 16.61 0.97
N LEU A 319 -21.83 15.99 0.68
CA LEU A 319 -20.72 15.70 1.60
C LEU A 319 -20.21 16.90 2.44
N LYS A 320 -20.65 18.14 2.16
CA LYS A 320 -20.42 19.31 3.03
C LYS A 320 -21.09 19.20 4.41
N LYS A 321 -22.13 18.37 4.59
CA LYS A 321 -22.82 18.23 5.89
C LYS A 321 -22.10 17.34 6.90
N LEU A 322 -21.24 16.42 6.47
CA LEU A 322 -20.49 15.52 7.36
C LEU A 322 -19.34 16.22 8.11
N ARG A 323 -18.83 17.34 7.58
CA ARG A 323 -17.86 18.20 8.27
C ARG A 323 -18.55 19.21 9.20
N ALA A 324 -19.72 19.73 8.82
CA ALA A 324 -20.45 20.71 9.64
C ALA A 324 -21.01 20.12 10.96
N ASP A 325 -21.40 18.84 10.99
CA ASP A 325 -21.85 18.18 12.22
C ASP A 325 -20.73 17.91 13.24
N GLN A 326 -19.44 18.01 12.85
CA GLN A 326 -18.32 17.94 13.78
C GLN A 326 -18.12 19.25 14.57
N ASP A 327 -18.48 20.40 14.00
CA ASP A 327 -18.23 21.71 14.62
C ASP A 327 -19.41 22.23 15.46
N VAL A 328 -20.64 21.74 15.24
CA VAL A 328 -21.82 22.25 15.97
C VAL A 328 -22.05 21.57 17.34
N LYS A 329 -21.51 20.36 17.58
CA LYS A 329 -21.66 19.66 18.88
C LYS A 329 -20.66 20.06 19.97
N SER A 330 -19.76 21.01 19.72
CA SER A 330 -18.80 21.49 20.73
C SER A 330 -19.29 22.70 21.56
N LYS A 331 -20.52 23.18 21.37
CA LYS A 331 -21.11 24.28 22.15
C LYS A 331 -22.39 23.87 22.90
N GLY A 332 -22.26 22.91 23.81
CA GLY A 332 -23.27 22.59 24.83
C GLY A 332 -22.83 23.06 26.21
N LYS A 333 -23.59 24.00 26.79
CA LYS A 333 -23.36 24.67 28.10
C LYS A 333 -23.08 23.70 29.25
N PHE A 334 -21.86 23.75 29.83
CA PHE A 334 -21.59 23.22 31.17
C PHE A 334 -21.82 24.33 32.20
N LYS A 335 -22.99 24.32 32.87
CA LYS A 335 -23.27 25.15 34.05
C LYS A 335 -23.01 24.26 35.28
N GLY A 336 -21.81 24.35 35.85
CA GLY A 336 -21.41 23.62 37.06
C GLY A 336 -20.66 24.54 38.02
N LYS A 337 -21.16 24.63 39.26
CA LYS A 337 -20.74 25.51 40.36
C LYS A 337 -19.22 25.50 40.62
N ARG A 338 -18.62 26.70 40.72
CA ARG A 338 -17.29 26.93 41.32
C ARG A 338 -17.41 26.78 42.85
N ASN A 339 -16.74 25.77 43.41
CA ASN A 339 -16.28 25.82 44.79
C ASN A 339 -14.75 26.02 44.81
N LYS A 340 -14.33 27.03 45.58
CA LYS A 340 -12.95 27.37 45.91
C LYS A 340 -12.36 26.27 46.80
N ALA A 341 -11.18 25.76 46.47
CA ALA A 341 -10.27 25.16 47.45
C ALA A 341 -8.81 25.36 47.03
N ALA A 342 -7.98 25.55 48.05
CA ALA A 342 -6.63 26.10 48.04
C ALA A 342 -5.55 25.23 47.34
N GLY A 343 -4.61 25.93 46.72
CA GLY A 343 -3.16 25.75 46.93
C GLY A 343 -2.56 24.36 46.82
N ARG A 344 -2.00 24.04 45.65
CA ARG A 344 -0.75 23.25 45.55
C ARG A 344 -0.12 23.41 44.17
N SER A 345 1.13 23.86 44.16
CA SER A 345 1.98 23.96 42.97
C SER A 345 2.20 22.57 42.35
N PRO A 346 2.17 22.40 41.02
CA PRO A 346 2.45 21.12 40.41
C PRO A 346 3.96 20.81 40.47
N LYS A 347 4.28 19.68 41.12
CA LYS A 347 5.61 19.06 41.17
C LYS A 347 5.85 18.39 39.81
N ILE A 348 6.87 18.85 39.08
CA ILE A 348 7.33 18.23 37.84
C ILE A 348 7.94 16.87 38.20
N MET A 349 7.30 15.76 37.82
CA MET A 349 7.91 14.43 37.87
C MET A 349 8.45 14.08 36.48
N SER A 350 9.76 14.23 36.29
CA SER A 350 10.48 13.59 35.19
C SER A 350 10.67 12.12 35.55
N THR A 351 10.06 11.22 34.79
CA THR A 351 10.42 9.79 34.83
C THR A 351 10.95 9.41 33.45
N GLY A 352 12.26 9.53 33.30
CA GLY A 352 13.04 8.92 32.22
C GLY A 352 14.09 8.01 32.86
N PRO A 353 14.39 6.83 32.29
CA PRO A 353 15.38 5.93 32.86
C PRO A 353 16.79 6.55 32.74
N GLU A 354 17.54 6.57 33.84
CA GLU A 354 18.95 6.95 33.86
C GLU A 354 19.74 5.97 32.98
N LYS A 355 20.29 6.46 31.87
CA LYS A 355 21.30 5.74 31.11
C LYS A 355 22.61 5.80 31.89
N ARG A 356 23.06 4.67 32.43
CA ARG A 356 24.41 4.52 32.98
C ARG A 356 25.42 4.78 31.86
N LEU A 357 26.38 5.67 32.11
CA LEU A 357 27.43 6.08 31.17
C LEU A 357 28.40 4.94 30.79
N GLU A 358 28.29 3.77 31.43
CA GLU A 358 29.18 2.63 31.21
C GLU A 358 28.74 1.72 30.04
N ASP A 359 27.51 1.85 29.54
CA ASP A 359 26.99 1.06 28.40
C ASP A 359 26.97 1.86 27.07
N SER A 360 27.76 2.94 26.98
CA SER A 360 27.93 3.65 25.72
C SER A 360 28.93 2.92 24.81
N PRO A 361 28.59 2.63 23.54
CA PRO A 361 29.50 1.97 22.59
C PRO A 361 30.78 2.77 22.30
N PHE A 362 30.87 4.02 22.78
CA PHE A 362 32.05 4.88 22.67
C PHE A 362 33.03 4.80 23.86
N ALA A 363 32.66 4.15 24.97
CA ALA A 363 33.53 4.03 26.16
C ALA A 363 34.83 3.26 25.87
N VAL A 364 34.80 2.33 24.91
CA VAL A 364 35.96 1.52 24.48
C VAL A 364 37.00 2.38 23.74
N LEU A 365 36.58 3.44 23.04
CA LEU A 365 37.48 4.35 22.32
C LEU A 365 38.25 5.28 23.25
N GLU A 366 37.64 5.67 24.37
CA GLU A 366 38.26 6.55 25.36
C GLU A 366 39.33 5.82 26.18
N GLN A 367 39.12 4.55 26.49
CA GLN A 367 40.12 3.68 27.14
C GLN A 367 41.34 3.40 26.24
N LEU A 368 41.14 3.29 24.93
CA LEU A 368 42.24 3.11 23.97
C LEU A 368 43.09 4.38 23.81
N ARG A 369 42.46 5.56 23.90
CA ARG A 369 43.15 6.86 23.84
C ARG A 369 43.95 7.17 25.11
N GLN A 370 43.50 6.70 26.28
CA GLN A 370 44.25 6.82 27.53
C GLN A 370 45.49 5.89 27.55
N LYS A 371 45.37 4.66 27.04
CA LYS A 371 46.51 3.72 26.93
C LYS A 371 47.61 4.16 25.95
N SER A 372 47.30 5.01 24.97
CA SER A 372 48.32 5.55 24.05
C SER A 372 49.13 6.71 24.65
N ASN A 373 48.64 7.36 25.71
CA ASN A 373 49.31 8.52 26.34
C ASN A 373 50.25 8.15 27.50
N GLU A 374 50.25 6.89 27.96
CA GLU A 374 51.18 6.39 29.00
C GLU A 374 52.43 5.70 28.44
N LYS A 375 52.60 5.69 27.10
CA LYS A 375 53.73 5.05 26.42
C LYS A 375 54.57 5.99 25.55
N SER A 376 54.58 7.29 25.85
CA SER A 376 55.54 8.25 25.26
C SER A 376 56.37 8.93 26.33
#